data_AF-A0A7X5DRF2-F1
#
_entry.id   AF-A0A7X5DRF2-F1
#
_cell.length_a   1.000
_cell.length_b   1.000
_cell.length_c   1.000
_cell.angle_alpha   90.00
_cell.angle_beta   90.00
_cell.angle_gamma   90.00
#
_symmetry.space_group_name_H-M   'P 1'
#
loop_
_entity.id
_entity.type
_entity.pdbx_description
1 polymer ?
#
loop_
_entity_poly.entity_id
_entity_poly.type
_entity_poly.pdbx_seq_one_letter_code
_entity_poly.pdbx_strand_id
1 'polypeptide(L)'
;MTIKVRILIGAVLFCGLIMIINMLRKRELELKYVLGWLLCDIVLLIFTAVPGLMVGFSNFLGIYSPVNMIFFLGFVFSLIIIFSLTVALSRVTARVRRLAQIVALQESEQEKSSGANKMGER
;
A
#
# COMPACT_ATOMS: atom_id res chain seq x y z
N MET A 1 22.44 15.24 14.34
CA MET A 1 21.09 15.75 14.00
C MET A 1 20.88 17.07 14.70
N THR A 2 20.71 18.18 13.98
CA THR A 2 20.24 19.44 14.58
C THR A 2 18.78 19.27 15.00
N ILE A 3 18.41 19.86 16.14
CA ILE A 3 17.05 19.76 16.71
C ILE A 3 15.96 20.17 15.71
N LYS A 4 16.29 21.14 14.84
CA LYS A 4 15.44 21.66 13.76
C LYS A 4 15.00 20.56 12.78
N VAL A 5 15.92 19.68 12.38
CA VAL A 5 15.62 18.59 11.43
C VAL A 5 14.71 17.55 12.05
N ARG A 6 14.89 17.22 13.34
CA ARG A 6 14.02 16.28 14.06
C ARG A 6 12.59 16.80 14.16
N ILE A 7 12.41 18.07 14.51
CA ILE A 7 11.08 18.69 14.61
C ILE A 7 10.40 18.69 13.23
N LEU A 8 11.14 19.03 12.18
CA LEU A 8 10.59 19.04 10.81
C LEU A 8 10.15 17.64 10.36
N ILE A 9 10.98 16.62 10.58
CA ILE A 9 10.63 15.23 10.25
C ILE A 9 9.42 14.77 11.06
N GLY A 10 9.40 15.03 12.37
CA GLY A 10 8.27 14.67 13.23
C GLY A 10 6.96 15.33 12.81
N ALA A 11 7.00 16.61 12.42
CA ALA A 11 5.83 17.32 11.93
C ALA A 11 5.29 16.74 10.61
N VAL A 12 6.18 16.39 9.68
CA VAL A 12 5.80 15.76 8.40
C VAL A 12 5.16 14.39 8.64
N LEU A 13 5.77 13.55 9.48
CA LEU A 13 5.22 12.23 9.84
C LEU A 13 3.85 12.38 10.53
N PHE A 14 3.71 13.33 11.45
CA PHE A 14 2.43 13.56 12.14
C PHE A 14 1.32 14.04 11.18
N CYS A 15 1.64 14.94 10.25
CA CYS A 15 0.72 15.32 9.17
C CYS A 15 0.34 14.13 8.27
N GLY A 16 1.32 13.28 7.94
CA GLY A 16 1.10 12.03 7.21
C GLY A 16 0.11 11.11 7.92
N LEU A 17 0.29 10.89 9.21
CA LEU A 17 -0.60 10.09 10.04
C LEU A 17 -2.03 10.62 10.04
N ILE A 18 -2.20 11.94 10.19
CA ILE A 18 -3.53 12.59 10.12
C ILE A 18 -4.16 12.37 8.74
N MET A 19 -3.40 12.55 7.66
CA MET A 19 -3.89 12.34 6.30
C MET A 19 -4.35 10.90 6.08
N ILE A 20 -3.54 9.93 6.53
CA ILE A 20 -3.84 8.50 6.49
C ILE A 20 -5.15 8.19 7.23
N ILE A 21 -5.30 8.71 8.46
CA ILE A 21 -6.51 8.52 9.26
C ILE A 21 -7.72 9.17 8.59
N ASN A 22 -7.56 10.34 7.97
CA ASN A 22 -8.64 11.02 7.27
C ASN A 22 -9.11 10.24 6.03
N MET A 23 -8.18 9.71 5.23
CA MET A 23 -8.52 8.85 4.08
C MET A 23 -9.24 7.58 4.53
N LEU A 24 -8.84 7.02 5.68
CA LEU A 24 -9.52 5.86 6.27
C LEU A 24 -10.94 6.21 6.71
N ARG A 25 -11.13 7.37 7.35
CA ARG A 25 -12.46 7.85 7.77
C ARG A 25 -13.40 8.10 6.59
N LYS A 26 -12.87 8.55 5.45
CA LYS A 26 -13.63 8.77 4.22
C LYS A 26 -13.97 7.48 3.45
N ARG A 27 -13.51 6.30 3.91
CA ARG A 27 -13.66 5.00 3.23
C ARG A 27 -13.12 4.98 1.79
N GLU A 28 -12.25 5.93 1.44
CA GLU A 28 -11.63 6.01 0.10
C GLU A 28 -10.60 4.89 -0.10
N LEU A 29 -10.07 4.34 0.99
CA LEU A 29 -9.10 3.25 0.98
C LEU A 29 -9.57 2.11 1.89
N GLU A 30 -9.54 0.88 1.38
CA GLU A 30 -9.77 -0.29 2.23
C GLU A 30 -8.61 -0.41 3.25
N LEU A 31 -8.97 -0.65 4.51
CA LEU A 31 -8.07 -0.72 5.66
C LEU A 31 -6.78 -1.53 5.39
N LYS A 32 -6.89 -2.61 4.60
CA LYS A 32 -5.79 -3.50 4.22
C LYS A 32 -4.64 -2.81 3.46
N TYR A 33 -4.93 -1.78 2.66
CA TYR A 33 -3.91 -1.06 1.89
C TYR A 33 -3.21 0.01 2.72
N VAL A 34 -3.92 0.53 3.72
CA VAL A 34 -3.45 1.62 4.59
C VAL A 34 -2.61 1.09 5.74
N LEU A 35 -2.84 -0.16 6.16
CA LEU A 35 -2.14 -0.79 7.29
C LEU A 35 -0.61 -0.73 7.16
N GLY A 36 -0.07 -0.96 5.96
CA GLY A 36 1.38 -0.91 5.71
C GLY A 36 1.96 0.48 5.91
N TRP A 37 1.25 1.51 5.42
CA TRP A 37 1.63 2.91 5.62
C TRP A 37 1.51 3.33 7.08
N LEU A 38 0.42 2.96 7.76
CA LEU A 38 0.21 3.26 9.17
C LEU A 38 1.30 2.63 10.05
N LEU A 39 1.64 1.36 9.81
CA LEU A 39 2.70 0.67 10.54
C LEU A 39 4.07 1.35 10.31
N CYS A 40 4.39 1.67 9.04
CA CYS A 40 5.64 2.36 8.69
C CYS A 40 5.75 3.72 9.40
N ASP A 41 4.68 4.52 9.37
CA ASP A 41 4.64 5.86 9.94
C ASP A 41 4.78 5.82 11.48
N ILE A 42 4.11 4.86 12.13
CA ILE A 42 4.24 4.61 13.58
C ILE A 42 5.68 4.22 13.95
N VAL A 43 6.27 3.28 13.21
CA VAL A 43 7.66 2.84 13.45
C VAL A 43 8.61 4.04 13.32
N LEU A 44 8.49 4.82 12.25
CA LEU A 44 9.31 6.01 12.01
C LEU A 44 9.11 7.10 13.09
N LEU A 45 7.89 7.29 13.58
CA LEU A 45 7.60 8.21 14.68
C LEU A 45 8.28 7.78 15.98
N ILE A 46 8.24 6.48 16.32
CA ILE A 46 8.91 5.94 17.52
C ILE A 46 10.42 6.17 17.43
N PHE A 47 11.04 5.87 16.28
CA PHE A 47 12.48 6.11 16.06
C PHE A 47 12.84 7.60 16.10
N THR A 48 11.95 8.48 15.64
CA THR A 48 12.15 9.94 15.68
C THR A 48 12.02 10.50 17.10
N ALA A 49 11.08 9.98 17.90
CA ALA A 49 10.84 10.40 19.26
C ALA A 49 11.92 9.90 20.25
N VAL A 50 12.46 8.70 20.03
CA VAL A 50 13.40 8.05 20.96
C VAL A 50 14.77 7.82 20.30
N PRO A 51 15.72 8.76 20.43
CA PRO A 51 17.04 8.62 19.81
C PRO A 51 17.89 7.49 20.40
N GLY A 52 17.59 7.03 21.63
CA GLY A 52 18.31 5.91 22.25
C GLY A 52 18.12 4.57 21.51
N LEU A 53 16.92 4.29 21.01
CA LEU A 53 16.64 3.10 20.19
C LEU A 53 17.42 3.11 18.89
N MET A 54 17.53 4.30 18.32
CA MET A 54 18.24 4.55 17.08
C MET A 54 19.73 4.24 17.19
N VAL A 55 20.37 4.66 18.29
CA VAL A 55 21.79 4.37 18.58
C VAL A 55 22.02 2.87 18.80
N GLY A 56 21.12 2.20 19.53
CA GLY A 56 21.23 0.75 19.75
C GLY A 56 21.15 -0.06 18.46
N PHE A 57 20.20 0.28 17.58
CA PHE A 57 20.05 -0.37 16.28
C PHE A 57 21.18 -0.02 15.29
N SER A 58 21.64 1.24 15.27
CA SER A 58 22.79 1.67 14.47
C SER A 58 24.05 0.90 14.85
N ASN A 59 24.29 0.64 16.14
CA ASN A 59 25.42 -0.16 16.60
C ASN A 59 25.31 -1.64 16.20
N PHE A 60 24.09 -2.20 16.19
CA PHE A 60 23.86 -3.58 15.75
C PHE A 60 24.11 -3.76 14.24
N LEU A 61 23.70 -2.79 13.43
CA LEU A 61 23.86 -2.82 11.96
C LEU A 61 25.19 -2.22 11.48
N GLY A 62 25.98 -1.58 12.34
CA GLY A 62 27.24 -0.92 11.97
C GLY A 62 27.07 0.40 11.19
N ILE A 63 25.91 1.06 11.29
CA ILE A 63 25.60 2.28 10.53
C ILE A 63 26.00 3.53 11.34
N TYR A 64 26.99 4.26 10.82
CA TYR A 64 27.64 5.39 11.52
C TYR A 64 26.74 6.63 11.72
N SER A 65 25.80 6.87 10.81
CA SER A 65 24.92 8.05 10.87
C SER A 65 23.48 7.64 11.17
N PRO A 66 22.86 8.21 12.22
CA PRO A 66 21.44 8.04 12.48
C PRO A 66 20.57 8.42 11.27
N VAL A 67 20.95 9.47 10.51
CA VAL A 67 20.20 9.87 9.31
C VAL A 67 20.09 8.70 8.34
N ASN A 68 21.21 8.04 8.06
CA ASN A 68 21.30 6.96 7.08
C ASN A 68 20.48 5.75 7.53
N MET A 69 20.33 5.53 8.84
CA MET A 69 19.53 4.44 9.38
C MET A 69 18.03 4.61 9.08
N ILE A 70 17.48 5.82 9.26
CA ILE A 70 16.08 6.12 8.88
C ILE A 70 15.87 5.94 7.38
N PHE A 71 16.80 6.44 6.57
CA PHE A 71 16.71 6.29 5.11
C PHE A 71 16.76 4.83 4.68
N PHE A 72 17.66 4.03 5.24
CA PHE A 72 17.76 2.61 4.95
C PHE A 72 16.48 1.88 5.35
N LEU A 73 15.97 2.12 6.56
CA LEU A 73 14.76 1.47 7.05
C LEU A 73 13.53 1.89 6.22
N GLY A 74 13.40 3.18 5.92
CA GLY A 74 12.35 3.70 5.04
C GLY A 74 12.43 3.12 3.63
N PHE A 75 13.64 2.89 3.10
CA PHE A 75 13.83 2.24 1.81
C PHE A 75 13.37 0.78 1.83
N VAL A 76 13.77 0.00 2.85
CA VAL A 76 13.32 -1.39 3.03
C VAL A 76 11.80 -1.46 3.18
N PHE A 77 11.20 -0.61 4.01
CA PHE A 77 9.74 -0.54 4.16
C PHE A 77 9.05 -0.17 2.84
N SER A 78 9.60 0.79 2.09
CA SER A 78 9.06 1.18 0.78
C SER A 78 9.04 0.00 -0.20
N LEU A 79 10.12 -0.79 -0.26
CA LEU A 79 10.16 -2.01 -1.09
C LEU A 79 9.08 -3.01 -0.67
N ILE A 80 8.91 -3.26 0.62
CA ILE A 80 7.88 -4.17 1.14
C ILE A 80 6.47 -3.68 0.77
N ILE A 81 6.22 -2.37 0.91
CA ILE A 81 4.95 -1.74 0.58
C ILE A 81 4.67 -1.86 -0.92
N ILE A 82 5.62 -1.48 -1.78
CA ILE A 82 5.50 -1.54 -3.24
C ILE A 82 5.28 -2.99 -3.70
N PHE A 83 6.00 -3.94 -3.12
CA PHE A 83 5.81 -5.36 -3.43
C PHE A 83 4.42 -5.84 -3.03
N SER A 84 3.96 -5.48 -1.83
CA SER A 84 2.61 -5.82 -1.34
C SER A 84 1.52 -5.23 -2.23
N LEU A 85 1.68 -3.98 -2.66
CA LEU A 85 0.81 -3.31 -3.63
C LEU A 85 0.82 -4.02 -4.98
N THR A 86 1.99 -4.38 -5.48
CA THR A 86 2.15 -5.12 -6.75
C THR A 86 1.40 -6.45 -6.71
N VAL A 87 1.53 -7.21 -5.61
CA VAL A 87 0.83 -8.47 -5.42
C VAL A 87 -0.68 -8.26 -5.33
N ALA A 88 -1.15 -7.24 -4.60
CA ALA A 88 -2.57 -6.94 -4.51
C ALA A 88 -3.16 -6.54 -5.87
N LEU A 89 -2.45 -5.67 -6.61
CA LEU A 89 -2.81 -5.25 -7.95
C LEU A 89 -2.90 -6.45 -8.91
N SER A 90 -1.91 -7.36 -8.87
CA SER A 90 -1.91 -8.59 -9.67
C SER A 90 -3.17 -9.43 -9.45
N ARG A 91 -3.60 -9.61 -8.19
CA ARG A 91 -4.84 -10.33 -7.88
C ARG A 91 -6.09 -9.62 -8.41
N VAL A 92 -6.13 -8.28 -8.31
CA VAL A 92 -7.24 -7.48 -8.85
C VAL A 92 -7.29 -7.62 -10.37
N THR A 93 -6.16 -7.49 -11.06
CA THR A 93 -6.08 -7.67 -12.52
C THR A 93 -6.55 -9.05 -12.96
N ALA A 94 -6.19 -10.12 -12.24
CA ALA A 94 -6.66 -11.47 -12.52
C ALA A 94 -8.19 -11.60 -12.39
N ARG A 95 -8.78 -10.98 -11.37
CA ARG A 95 -10.25 -10.96 -11.18
C ARG A 95 -10.95 -10.18 -12.29
N VAL A 96 -10.43 -9.02 -12.68
CA VAL A 96 -10.96 -8.21 -13.78
C VAL A 96 -10.94 -9.00 -15.09
N ARG A 97 -9.83 -9.68 -15.41
CA ARG A 97 -9.74 -10.56 -16.59
C ARG A 97 -10.79 -11.68 -16.55
N ARG A 98 -10.97 -12.33 -15.41
CA ARG A 98 -11.98 -13.39 -15.25
C ARG A 98 -13.40 -12.86 -15.44
N LEU A 99 -13.71 -11.68 -14.90
CA LEU A 99 -15.02 -11.04 -15.09
C LEU A 99 -15.27 -10.73 -16.57
N ALA A 100 -14.28 -10.15 -17.27
CA ALA A 100 -14.39 -9.87 -18.70
C ALA A 100 -14.65 -11.15 -19.52
N GLN A 101 -14.00 -12.27 -19.17
CA GLN A 101 -14.24 -13.56 -19.81
C GLN A 101 -15.66 -14.09 -19.56
N ILE A 102 -16.18 -13.95 -18.33
CA ILE A 102 -17.55 -14.36 -18.00
C ILE A 102 -18.56 -13.55 -18.83
N VAL A 103 -18.37 -12.23 -18.91
CA VAL A 103 -19.24 -11.35 -19.71
C VAL A 103 -19.23 -11.75 -21.19
N ALA A 104 -18.04 -11.98 -21.77
CA ALA A 104 -17.92 -12.40 -23.18
C ALA A 104 -18.59 -13.76 -23.46
N LEU A 105 -18.47 -14.73 -22.53
CA LEU A 105 -19.16 -16.02 -22.65
C LEU A 105 -20.68 -15.84 -22.59
N GLN A 106 -21.19 -15.03 -21.66
CA GLN A 106 -22.62 -14.76 -21.53
C GLN A 106 -23.21 -14.09 -22.77
N GLU A 107 -22.50 -13.13 -23.37
CA GLU A 107 -22.93 -12.51 -24.64
C GLU A 107 -23.02 -13.56 -25.75
N SER A 108 -22.02 -14.45 -25.86
CA SER A 108 -22.01 -15.51 -26.87
C SER A 108 -23.15 -16.53 -26.72
N GLU A 109 -23.56 -16.83 -25.48
CA GLU A 109 -24.68 -17.74 -25.20
C GLU A 109 -26.03 -17.11 -25.56
N GLN A 110 -26.19 -15.80 -25.31
CA GLN A 110 -27.38 -15.05 -25.70
C GLN A 110 -27.53 -14.96 -27.23
N GLU A 111 -26.43 -14.75 -27.95
CA GLU A 111 -26.42 -14.75 -29.42
C GLU A 111 -26.85 -16.10 -29.99
N LYS A 112 -26.31 -17.21 -29.47
CA LYS A 112 -26.68 -18.57 -29.90
C LYS A 112 -28.14 -18.89 -29.62
N SER A 113 -28.64 -18.53 -28.43
CA SER A 113 -30.03 -18.75 -28.02
C SER A 113 -31.00 -17.96 -28.91
N SER A 114 -30.66 -16.71 -29.25
CA SER A 114 -31.44 -15.86 -30.15
C SER A 114 -31.42 -16.34 -31.60
N GLY A 115 -30.31 -16.93 -32.05
CA GLY A 115 -30.19 -17.55 -33.38
C GLY A 115 -30.99 -18.85 -33.51
N ALA A 116 -30.98 -19.70 -32.47
CA ALA A 116 -31.71 -20.96 -32.45
C ALA A 116 -33.24 -20.74 -32.48
N ASN A 117 -33.75 -19.75 -31.75
CA ASN A 117 -35.18 -19.43 -31.73
C ASN A 117 -35.71 -19.00 -33.12
N LYS A 118 -34.89 -18.31 -33.92
CA LYS A 118 -35.26 -17.90 -35.30
C LYS A 118 -35.28 -19.05 -36.31
N MET A 119 -34.63 -20.17 -36.00
CA MET A 119 -34.57 -21.36 -36.87
C MET A 119 -35.72 -22.33 -36.59
N GLY A 120 -36.29 -22.31 -35.37
CA GLY A 120 -37.45 -23.14 -34.98
C GLY A 120 -38.81 -22.59 -35.44
N GLU A 121 -38.88 -21.34 -35.89
CA GLU A 121 -40.10 -20.70 -36.41
C GLU A 121 -40.26 -20.80 -37.95
N ARG A 122 -39.36 -21.52 -38.64
CA ARG A 122 -39.43 -21.79 -40.08
C ARG A 122 -39.71 -23.26 -40.35
#